data_AF-A0A2W4VST5-F1
#
_entry.id   AF-A0A2W4VST5-F1
#
_cell.length_a   1.000
_cell.length_b   1.000
_cell.length_c   1.000
_cell.angle_alpha   90.00
_cell.angle_beta   90.00
_cell.angle_gamma   90.00
#
_symmetry.space_group_name_H-M   'P 1'
#
loop_
_entity.id
_entity.type
_entity.pdbx_description
1 polymer ?
#
loop_
_entity_poly.entity_id
_entity_poly.type
_entity_poly.pdbx_seq_one_letter_code
_entity_poly.pdbx_strand_id
1 'polypeptide(L)'
;MDIQVEDLQAIKAAIERQITAFRADNAVAAFSQAAPGIQRQFGTAENFVRMVEDAYPPVYRPRSVVFESVLDIEGLPAQQVMVMGEDGELVRATYIMQQQVMGDWKIAGCYLTPLDD
;
A
#
# COMPACT_ATOMS: atom_id res chain seq x y z
N MET A 1 -5.42 13.00 15.22
CA MET A 1 -5.18 13.50 13.86
C MET A 1 -6.53 13.83 13.23
N ASP A 2 -6.70 15.02 12.68
CA ASP A 2 -7.90 15.39 11.93
C ASP A 2 -7.67 15.06 10.45
N ILE A 3 -8.09 13.87 10.03
CA ILE A 3 -8.06 13.45 8.62
C ILE A 3 -9.39 13.83 7.99
N GLN A 4 -9.37 14.57 6.88
CA GLN A 4 -10.60 14.94 6.19
C GLN A 4 -11.14 13.78 5.33
N VAL A 5 -12.41 13.84 4.95
CA VAL A 5 -13.01 12.81 4.09
C VAL A 5 -12.29 12.75 2.74
N GLU A 6 -11.86 13.89 2.22
CA GLU A 6 -11.12 13.98 0.97
C GLU A 6 -9.76 13.27 1.05
N ASP A 7 -9.06 13.39 2.20
CA ASP A 7 -7.80 12.69 2.46
C ASP A 7 -8.01 11.17 2.51
N LEU A 8 -9.08 10.70 3.15
CA LEU A 8 -9.42 9.27 3.18
C LEU A 8 -9.65 8.72 1.76
N GLN A 9 -10.33 9.48 0.90
CA GLN A 9 -10.51 9.07 -0.50
C GLN A 9 -9.19 9.07 -1.27
N ALA A 10 -8.34 10.08 -1.07
CA ALA A 10 -7.03 10.16 -1.72
C ALA A 10 -6.08 9.03 -1.29
N ILE A 11 -6.08 8.68 0.01
CA ILE A 11 -5.32 7.55 0.56
C ILE A 11 -5.77 6.24 -0.08
N LYS A 12 -7.08 5.97 -0.10
CA LYS A 12 -7.63 4.76 -0.73
C LYS A 12 -7.26 4.69 -2.20
N ALA A 13 -7.43 5.80 -2.92
CA ALA A 13 -7.09 5.87 -4.34
C ALA A 13 -5.61 5.64 -4.63
N ALA A 14 -4.68 6.06 -3.75
CA ALA A 14 -3.25 5.77 -3.90
C ALA A 14 -2.96 4.26 -3.78
N ILE A 15 -3.58 3.59 -2.80
CA ILE A 15 -3.43 2.16 -2.57
C ILE A 15 -4.08 1.35 -3.70
N GLU A 16 -5.29 1.73 -4.13
CA GLU A 16 -5.96 1.12 -5.28
C GLU A 16 -5.12 1.21 -6.55
N ARG A 17 -4.56 2.39 -6.86
CA ARG A 17 -3.67 2.57 -8.03
C ARG A 17 -2.45 1.67 -7.95
N GLN A 18 -1.86 1.49 -6.77
CA GLN A 18 -0.71 0.61 -6.59
C GLN A 18 -1.10 -0.87 -6.84
N ILE A 19 -2.21 -1.33 -6.25
CA ILE A 19 -2.70 -2.70 -6.42
C ILE A 19 -3.10 -2.97 -7.87
N THR A 20 -3.78 -2.02 -8.53
CA THR A 20 -4.10 -2.12 -9.96
C THR A 20 -2.84 -2.19 -10.81
N ALA A 21 -1.80 -1.43 -10.45
CA ALA A 21 -0.53 -1.47 -11.16
C ALA A 21 0.20 -2.81 -10.98
N PHE A 22 0.20 -3.39 -9.78
CA PHE A 22 0.73 -4.75 -9.57
C PHE A 22 -0.01 -5.80 -10.40
N ARG A 23 -1.35 -5.77 -10.42
CA ARG A 23 -2.17 -6.68 -11.25
C ARG A 23 -1.90 -6.57 -12.75
N ALA A 24 -1.46 -5.40 -13.21
CA ALA A 24 -1.13 -5.12 -14.60
C ALA A 24 0.37 -5.27 -14.91
N ASP A 25 1.16 -5.83 -13.99
CA ASP A 25 2.62 -5.97 -14.10
C ASP A 25 3.33 -4.63 -14.37
N ASN A 26 2.72 -3.52 -13.94
CA ASN A 26 3.21 -2.17 -14.18
C ASN A 26 4.01 -1.65 -13.00
N ALA A 27 5.28 -2.06 -12.95
CA ALA A 27 6.20 -1.68 -11.87
C ALA A 27 6.34 -0.17 -11.70
N VAL A 28 6.44 0.58 -12.81
CA VAL A 28 6.63 2.04 -12.79
C VAL A 28 5.42 2.73 -12.16
N ALA A 29 4.19 2.32 -12.54
CA ALA A 29 2.98 2.87 -11.96
C ALA A 29 2.85 2.52 -10.47
N ALA A 30 3.17 1.28 -10.07
CA ALA A 30 3.12 0.87 -8.66
C ALA A 30 4.13 1.66 -7.81
N PHE A 31 5.37 1.78 -8.30
CA PHE A 31 6.45 2.49 -7.63
C PHE A 31 6.18 4.00 -7.52
N SER A 32 5.47 4.58 -8.50
CA SER A 32 5.08 6.00 -8.47
C SER A 32 4.16 6.36 -7.28
N GLN A 33 3.45 5.38 -6.70
CA GLN A 33 2.61 5.60 -5.52
C GLN A 33 3.41 5.57 -4.20
N ALA A 34 4.65 5.10 -4.23
CA ALA A 34 5.52 5.06 -3.06
C ALA A 34 6.04 6.45 -2.71
N ALA A 35 6.24 6.71 -1.42
CA ALA A 35 6.79 7.97 -0.92
C ALA A 35 8.27 8.13 -1.32
N PRO A 36 8.82 9.35 -1.34
CA PRO A 36 10.22 9.61 -1.72
C PRO A 36 11.25 8.85 -0.88
N GLY A 37 10.94 8.48 0.37
CA GLY A 37 11.78 7.60 1.19
C GLY A 37 11.95 6.21 0.57
N ILE A 38 10.84 5.55 0.25
CA ILE A 38 10.80 4.25 -0.41
C ILE A 38 11.43 4.34 -1.80
N GLN A 39 11.15 5.41 -2.57
CA GLN A 39 11.75 5.56 -3.89
C GLN A 39 13.28 5.65 -3.84
N ARG A 40 13.84 6.39 -2.89
CA ARG A 40 15.29 6.46 -2.67
C ARG A 40 15.88 5.13 -2.20
N GLN A 41 15.15 4.39 -1.35
CA GLN A 41 15.61 3.10 -0.83
C GLN A 41 15.78 2.06 -1.94
N PHE A 42 14.84 1.95 -2.87
CA PHE A 42 14.88 0.92 -3.92
C PHE A 42 15.55 1.39 -5.21
N GLY A 43 15.56 2.69 -5.47
CA GLY A 43 16.18 3.33 -6.63
C GLY A 43 15.45 3.11 -7.96
N THR A 44 14.97 1.90 -8.22
CA THR A 44 14.26 1.52 -9.46
C THR A 44 12.95 0.80 -9.15
N ALA A 45 12.02 0.87 -10.10
CA ALA A 45 10.73 0.21 -9.99
C ALA A 45 10.87 -1.32 -9.99
N GLU A 46 11.83 -1.84 -10.76
CA GLU A 46 12.12 -3.27 -10.87
C GLU A 46 12.64 -3.85 -9.55
N ASN A 47 13.51 -3.12 -8.85
CA ASN A 47 13.99 -3.54 -7.53
C ASN A 47 12.87 -3.54 -6.49
N PHE A 48 12.02 -2.51 -6.53
CA PHE A 48 10.87 -2.41 -5.64
C PHE A 48 9.89 -3.56 -5.86
N VAL A 49 9.48 -3.80 -7.11
CA VAL A 49 8.52 -4.87 -7.42
C VAL A 49 9.09 -6.24 -7.09
N ARG A 50 10.36 -6.53 -7.39
CA ARG A 50 10.98 -7.81 -7.02
C ARG A 50 10.90 -8.05 -5.51
N MET A 51 11.20 -7.03 -4.70
CA MET A 51 11.07 -7.13 -3.25
C MET A 51 9.62 -7.38 -2.83
N VAL A 52 8.64 -6.70 -3.45
CA VAL A 52 7.22 -6.88 -3.14
C VAL A 52 6.72 -8.27 -3.55
N GLU A 53 7.12 -8.77 -4.72
CA GLU A 53 6.82 -10.13 -5.18
C GLU A 53 7.33 -11.18 -4.19
N ASP A 54 8.55 -11.02 -3.70
CA ASP A 54 9.19 -11.97 -2.78
C ASP A 54 8.62 -11.90 -1.35
N ALA A 55 8.38 -10.69 -0.83
CA ALA A 55 8.02 -10.47 0.57
C ALA A 55 6.50 -10.34 0.82
N TYR A 56 5.75 -9.90 -0.18
CA TYR A 56 4.31 -9.64 -0.10
C TYR A 56 3.52 -10.24 -1.29
N PRO A 57 3.65 -11.55 -1.59
CA PRO A 57 2.87 -12.21 -2.64
C PRO A 57 1.36 -11.88 -2.65
N PRO A 58 0.63 -11.90 -1.51
CA PRO A 58 -0.80 -11.59 -1.52
C PRO A 58 -1.11 -10.15 -1.93
N VAL A 59 -0.20 -9.20 -1.71
CA VAL A 59 -0.35 -7.80 -2.16
C VAL A 59 -0.01 -7.65 -3.65
N TYR A 60 0.96 -8.41 -4.15
CA TYR A 60 1.36 -8.37 -5.55
C TYR A 60 0.29 -8.96 -6.47
N ARG A 61 -0.30 -10.11 -6.08
CA ARG A 61 -1.39 -10.77 -6.83
C ARG A 61 -2.60 -11.02 -5.92
N PRO A 62 -3.35 -9.97 -5.55
CA PRO A 62 -4.52 -10.16 -4.70
C PRO A 62 -5.71 -10.64 -5.52
N ARG A 63 -6.37 -11.68 -5.05
CA ARG A 63 -7.68 -12.12 -5.55
C ARG A 63 -8.77 -11.10 -5.22
N SER A 64 -8.77 -10.60 -3.98
CA SER A 64 -9.67 -9.54 -3.53
C SER A 64 -9.02 -8.68 -2.46
N VAL A 65 -9.50 -7.46 -2.31
CA VAL A 65 -9.07 -6.50 -1.29
C VAL A 65 -10.28 -5.82 -0.68
N VAL A 66 -10.24 -5.57 0.63
CA VAL A 66 -11.29 -4.86 1.36
C VAL A 66 -10.63 -3.81 2.24
N PHE A 67 -10.99 -2.54 2.03
CA PHE A 67 -10.52 -1.44 2.86
C PHE A 67 -11.24 -1.46 4.21
N GLU A 68 -10.46 -1.46 5.29
CA GLU A 68 -10.94 -1.46 6.67
C GLU A 68 -10.74 -0.06 7.29
N SER A 69 -10.51 -0.03 8.61
CA SER A 69 -10.27 1.18 9.38
C SER A 69 -8.93 1.86 9.04
N VAL A 70 -8.88 3.17 9.31
CA VAL A 70 -7.62 3.93 9.32
C VAL A 70 -7.16 4.05 10.76
N LEU A 71 -5.87 3.82 10.99
CA LEU A 71 -5.19 3.94 12.27
C LEU A 71 -4.27 5.16 12.27
N ASP A 72 -3.85 5.58 13.46
CA ASP A 72 -2.72 6.48 13.66
C ASP A 72 -1.53 5.64 14.14
N ILE A 73 -0.45 5.62 13.38
CA ILE A 73 0.80 4.94 13.71
C ILE A 73 1.90 5.98 13.75
N GLU A 74 2.39 6.27 14.95
CA GLU A 74 3.46 7.27 15.18
C GLU A 74 3.14 8.65 14.58
N GLY A 75 1.88 9.07 14.60
CA GLY A 75 1.44 10.35 14.04
C GLY A 75 1.33 10.35 12.51
N LEU A 76 1.33 9.18 11.86
CA LEU A 76 1.02 9.00 10.45
C LEU A 76 -0.27 8.18 10.27
N PRO A 77 -1.14 8.55 9.32
CA PRO A 77 -2.32 7.76 9.04
C PRO A 77 -1.91 6.45 8.36
N ALA A 78 -2.51 5.34 8.80
CA ALA A 78 -2.28 4.03 8.23
C ALA A 78 -3.60 3.37 7.82
N GLN A 79 -3.76 3.05 6.54
CA GLN A 79 -4.96 2.38 6.04
C GLN A 79 -4.79 0.87 6.12
N GLN A 80 -5.68 0.21 6.86
CA GLN A 80 -5.74 -1.25 6.90
C GLN A 80 -6.53 -1.78 5.71
N VAL A 81 -6.00 -2.81 5.06
CA VAL A 81 -6.61 -3.49 3.94
C VAL A 81 -6.53 -4.99 4.19
N MET A 82 -7.68 -5.65 4.26
CA MET A 82 -7.74 -7.10 4.21
C MET A 82 -7.48 -7.55 2.78
N VAL A 83 -6.53 -8.46 2.60
CA VAL A 83 -6.08 -8.94 1.29
C VAL A 83 -6.21 -10.45 1.26
N MET A 84 -6.86 -10.96 0.21
CA MET A 84 -6.91 -12.38 -0.11
C MET A 84 -5.92 -12.69 -1.23
N GLY A 85 -4.91 -13.51 -0.94
CA GLY A 85 -3.94 -14.03 -1.91
C GLY A 85 -4.56 -15.00 -2.93
N GLU A 86 -3.79 -15.38 -3.96
CA GLU A 86 -4.26 -16.32 -4.99
C GLU A 86 -4.51 -17.73 -4.45
N ASP A 87 -3.75 -18.14 -3.43
CA ASP A 87 -3.86 -19.42 -2.73
C ASP A 87 -4.94 -19.42 -1.64
N GLY A 88 -5.61 -18.29 -1.42
CA GLY A 88 -6.63 -18.11 -0.39
C GLY A 88 -6.08 -17.64 0.95
N GLU A 89 -4.79 -17.36 1.07
CA GLU A 89 -4.22 -16.73 2.26
C GLU A 89 -4.91 -15.40 2.55
N LEU A 90 -5.35 -15.19 3.79
CA LEU A 90 -5.95 -13.96 4.26
C LEU A 90 -4.99 -13.24 5.20
N VAL A 91 -4.56 -12.05 4.78
CA VAL A 91 -3.67 -11.19 5.57
C VAL A 91 -4.25 -9.79 5.68
N ARG A 92 -3.83 -9.08 6.72
CA ARG A 92 -4.06 -7.64 6.84
C ARG A 92 -2.80 -6.89 6.43
N ALA A 93 -2.90 -6.13 5.33
CA ALA A 93 -1.89 -5.18 4.92
C ALA A 93 -2.16 -3.82 5.56
N THR A 94 -1.19 -3.30 6.31
CA THR A 94 -1.28 -1.96 6.91
C THR A 94 -0.38 -1.00 6.14
N TYR A 95 -0.99 -0.09 5.39
CA TYR A 95 -0.30 0.90 4.55
C TYR A 95 -0.10 2.20 5.33
N ILE A 96 1.15 2.52 5.69
CA ILE A 96 1.50 3.80 6.32
C ILE A 96 1.51 4.85 5.22
N MET A 97 0.77 5.95 5.42
CA MET A 97 0.57 6.99 4.42
C MET A 97 1.25 8.28 4.85
N GLN A 98 1.87 8.96 3.89
CA GLN A 98 2.53 10.23 4.10
C GLN A 98 2.00 11.27 3.11
N GLN A 99 1.47 12.36 3.65
CA GLN A 99 1.11 13.52 2.83
C GLN A 99 2.39 14.22 2.38
N GLN A 100 2.48 14.48 1.08
CA GLN A 100 3.58 15.20 0.48
C GLN A 100 3.40 16.71 0.66
N VAL A 101 4.47 17.47 0.46
CA VAL A 101 4.45 18.94 0.57
C VAL A 101 3.38 19.58 -0.32
N MET A 102 3.08 18.96 -1.47
CA MET A 102 2.07 19.42 -2.43
C MET A 102 0.64 18.94 -2.12
N GLY A 103 0.42 18.19 -1.03
CA GLY A 103 -0.88 17.69 -0.61
C GLY A 103 -1.23 16.27 -1.09
N ASP A 104 -0.46 15.71 -2.05
CA ASP A 104 -0.66 14.34 -2.53
C ASP A 104 -0.36 13.31 -1.42
N TRP A 105 -1.10 12.21 -1.38
CA TRP A 105 -0.85 11.08 -0.48
C TRP A 105 0.01 10.01 -1.14
N LYS A 106 1.03 9.53 -0.43
CA LYS A 106 1.94 8.46 -0.90
C LYS A 106 2.13 7.38 0.17
N ILE A 107 2.44 6.17 -0.27
CA ILE A 107 2.67 5.01 0.59
C ILE A 107 4.10 5.07 1.13
N ALA A 108 4.23 5.31 2.43
CA ALA A 108 5.51 5.41 3.13
C ALA A 108 5.98 4.08 3.71
N GLY A 109 5.11 3.08 3.81
CA GLY A 109 5.43 1.73 4.24
C GLY A 109 4.24 0.79 4.12
N CYS A 110 4.51 -0.50 4.12
CA CYS A 110 3.49 -1.53 4.19
C CYS A 110 4.04 -2.72 4.98
N TYR A 111 3.23 -3.29 5.87
CA TYR A 111 3.54 -4.55 6.53
C TYR A 111 2.30 -5.43 6.59
N LEU A 112 2.53 -6.75 6.64
CA LEU A 112 1.48 -7.74 6.71
C LEU A 112 1.37 -8.28 8.13
N THR A 113 0.14 -8.50 8.58
CA THR A 113 -0.17 -9.27 9.79
C THR A 113 -1.08 -10.42 9.37
N PRO A 114 -0.82 -11.67 9.80
CA PRO A 114 -1.78 -12.76 9.65
C PRO A 114 -3.12 -12.37 10.26
N LEU A 115 -4.21 -12.79 9.62
CA LEU A 115 -5.53 -12.73 10.24
C LEU A 115 -5.72 -14.02 11.04
N ASP A 116 -5.17 -14.05 12.26
CA ASP A 116 -5.46 -15.11 13.21
C ASP A 116 -6.88 -14.92 13.80
N ASP A 117 -7.63 -16.01 13.95
CA ASP A 117 -8.95 -16.10 14.60
C ASP A 117 -8.87 -15.87 16.13
#